data_AF-A0A1H6XRT0-F1
#
_entry.id   AF-A0A1H6XRT0-F1
#
_cell.length_a   1.000
_cell.length_b   1.000
_cell.length_c   1.000
_cell.angle_alpha   90.00
_cell.angle_beta   90.00
_cell.angle_gamma   90.00
#
_symmetry.space_group_name_H-M   'P 1'
#
loop_
_entity.id
_entity.type
_entity.pdbx_description
1 polymer ?
#
loop_
_entity_poly.entity_id
_entity_poly.type
_entity_poly.pdbx_seq_one_letter_code
_entity_poly.pdbx_strand_id
1 'polypeptide(L)'
;MTQRNWIAVASAEHARRGRDHRPLGFMQACHGKHAPLKRISGGDRVVYYSPATVFSGTDKLQSFVSIGIVQTGAPYEFDMGNGFVPWRRDVAYTGAHEAPIAPLIERLAFIENPKLWGYKFRFGMFDVGDDDMKLIAQAMKADLKTLAL
;
A
#
# COMPACT_ATOMS: atom_id res chain seq x y z
N MET A 1 -9.89 16.42 -9.89
CA MET A 1 -10.27 15.25 -9.07
C MET A 1 -9.49 15.36 -7.76
N THR A 2 -10.13 15.07 -6.63
CA THR A 2 -9.43 15.02 -5.33
C THR A 2 -8.51 13.80 -5.30
N GLN A 3 -7.31 13.98 -4.77
CA GLN A 3 -6.31 12.94 -4.60
C GLN A 3 -6.86 11.87 -3.65
N ARG A 4 -6.83 10.58 -4.03
CA ARG A 4 -7.32 9.49 -3.19
C ARG A 4 -6.18 8.82 -2.43
N ASN A 5 -6.54 8.14 -1.35
CA ASN A 5 -5.60 7.41 -0.50
C ASN A 5 -5.96 5.93 -0.48
N TRP A 6 -4.97 5.08 -0.72
CA TRP A 6 -5.15 3.63 -0.86
C TRP A 6 -4.30 2.86 0.14
N ILE A 7 -4.88 1.83 0.73
CA ILE A 7 -4.15 0.78 1.43
C ILE A 7 -4.14 -0.45 0.54
N ALA A 8 -2.95 -0.96 0.20
CA ALA A 8 -2.74 -2.21 -0.50
C ALA A 8 -2.21 -3.27 0.47
N VAL A 9 -2.72 -4.51 0.37
CA VAL A 9 -2.34 -5.61 1.24
C VAL A 9 -1.46 -6.60 0.48
N ALA A 10 -0.23 -6.80 0.97
CA ALA A 10 0.72 -7.76 0.44
C ALA A 10 1.73 -8.19 1.51
N SER A 11 2.51 -9.24 1.27
CA SER A 11 3.64 -9.55 2.16
C SER A 11 4.67 -8.41 2.16
N ALA A 12 5.41 -8.27 3.25
CA ALA A 12 6.41 -7.21 3.35
C ALA A 12 7.51 -7.34 2.30
N GLU A 13 7.96 -8.57 2.02
CA GLU A 13 8.93 -8.84 0.96
C GLU A 13 8.43 -8.32 -0.40
N HIS A 14 7.16 -8.56 -0.73
CA HIS A 14 6.55 -8.08 -1.97
C HIS A 14 6.50 -6.54 -2.01
N ALA A 15 6.06 -5.92 -0.91
CA ALA A 15 5.99 -4.46 -0.80
C ALA A 15 7.39 -3.81 -0.90
N ARG A 16 8.40 -4.38 -0.25
CA ARG A 16 9.80 -3.94 -0.31
C ARG A 16 10.37 -4.10 -1.72
N ARG A 17 10.12 -5.24 -2.39
CA ARG A 17 10.55 -5.46 -3.78
C ARG A 17 9.99 -4.39 -4.73
N GLY A 18 8.72 -4.03 -4.56
CA GLY A 18 8.10 -2.94 -5.33
C GLY A 18 8.73 -1.57 -5.02
N ARG A 19 8.99 -1.28 -3.74
CA ARG A 19 9.64 -0.04 -3.28
C ARG A 19 11.08 0.11 -3.77
N ASP A 20 11.85 -0.96 -3.69
CA ASP A 20 13.29 -0.97 -3.92
C ASP A 20 13.64 -1.19 -5.40
N HIS A 21 12.65 -1.38 -6.26
CA HIS A 21 12.84 -1.43 -7.71
C HIS A 21 13.44 -0.12 -8.23
N ARG A 22 14.24 -0.22 -9.30
CA ARG A 22 14.96 0.89 -9.93
C ARG A 22 14.76 0.82 -11.45
N PRO A 23 14.67 1.97 -12.14
CA PRO A 23 14.87 3.34 -11.62
C PRO A 23 13.71 3.87 -10.77
N LEU A 24 12.52 3.28 -10.90
CA LEU A 24 11.29 3.72 -10.23
C LEU A 24 10.66 2.55 -9.48
N GLY A 25 9.96 2.84 -8.38
CA GLY A 25 9.21 1.82 -7.66
C GLY A 25 7.90 1.46 -8.38
N PHE A 26 7.31 0.34 -8.02
CA PHE A 26 5.99 -0.07 -8.53
C PHE A 26 5.07 -0.55 -7.42
N MET A 27 3.77 -0.54 -7.68
CA MET A 27 2.78 -1.30 -6.95
C MET A 27 2.21 -2.42 -7.81
N GLN A 28 2.02 -3.57 -7.17
CA GLN A 28 1.34 -4.75 -7.68
C GLN A 28 0.50 -5.29 -6.52
N ALA A 29 -0.79 -5.47 -6.71
CA ALA A 29 -1.69 -5.88 -5.64
C ALA A 29 -2.70 -6.92 -6.14
N CYS A 30 -3.48 -7.50 -5.21
CA CYS A 30 -4.59 -8.40 -5.52
C CYS A 30 -4.23 -9.54 -6.50
N HIS A 31 -3.10 -10.21 -6.28
CA HIS A 31 -2.57 -11.29 -7.12
C HIS A 31 -2.28 -10.88 -8.58
N GLY A 32 -1.97 -9.60 -8.83
CA GLY A 32 -1.62 -9.11 -10.16
C GLY A 32 -2.83 -8.76 -11.04
N LYS A 33 -4.05 -8.73 -10.48
CA LYS A 33 -5.27 -8.39 -11.23
C LYS A 33 -5.26 -6.93 -11.70
N HIS A 34 -5.79 -6.69 -12.90
CA HIS A 34 -5.93 -5.36 -13.47
C HIS A 34 -6.99 -4.49 -12.77
N ALA A 35 -8.17 -5.06 -12.48
CA ALA A 35 -9.34 -4.28 -12.05
C ALA A 35 -9.10 -3.38 -10.82
N PRO A 36 -8.38 -3.81 -9.77
CA PRO A 36 -8.04 -2.93 -8.65
C PRO A 36 -7.22 -1.72 -9.09
N LEU A 37 -6.18 -1.91 -9.92
CA LEU A 37 -5.27 -0.85 -10.34
C LEU A 37 -5.92 0.16 -11.31
N LYS A 38 -7.01 -0.22 -12.01
CA LYS A 38 -7.80 0.72 -12.83
C LYS A 38 -8.48 1.82 -12.01
N ARG A 39 -8.76 1.58 -10.73
CA ARG A 39 -9.41 2.55 -9.85
C ARG A 39 -8.45 3.63 -9.33
N ILE A 40 -7.16 3.37 -9.42
CA ILE A 40 -6.09 4.24 -8.94
C ILE A 40 -5.71 5.21 -10.04
N SER A 41 -5.52 6.47 -9.70
CA SER A 41 -5.08 7.52 -10.62
C SER A 41 -3.68 8.02 -10.29
N GLY A 42 -3.02 8.64 -11.27
CA GLY A 42 -1.79 9.38 -10.99
C GLY A 42 -2.04 10.49 -9.99
N GLY A 43 -1.12 10.66 -9.05
CA GLY A 43 -1.25 11.56 -7.90
C GLY A 43 -1.81 10.88 -6.66
N ASP A 44 -2.55 9.77 -6.76
CA ASP A 44 -3.07 9.08 -5.57
C ASP A 44 -1.95 8.64 -4.62
N ARG A 45 -2.24 8.59 -3.32
CA ARG A 45 -1.32 8.06 -2.30
C ARG A 45 -1.58 6.58 -2.11
N VAL A 46 -0.52 5.81 -1.95
CA VAL A 46 -0.62 4.38 -1.63
C VAL A 46 0.29 4.04 -0.46
N VAL A 47 -0.22 3.24 0.47
CA VAL A 47 0.56 2.59 1.52
C VAL A 47 0.35 1.09 1.46
N TYR A 48 1.42 0.32 1.62
CA TYR A 48 1.35 -1.13 1.81
C TYR A 48 1.20 -1.47 3.27
N TYR A 49 0.17 -2.24 3.60
CA TYR A 49 0.04 -2.96 4.85
C TYR A 49 0.39 -4.44 4.63
N SER A 50 1.16 -5.01 5.56
CA SER A 50 1.63 -6.38 5.50
C SER A 50 1.21 -7.18 6.71
N PRO A 51 0.34 -8.20 6.55
CA PRO A 51 -0.05 -9.08 7.65
C PRO A 51 1.09 -10.03 8.04
N ALA A 52 2.02 -10.31 7.11
CA ALA A 52 3.12 -11.26 7.27
C ALA A 52 4.35 -10.80 6.47
N THR A 53 5.53 -11.28 6.86
CA THR A 53 6.79 -10.93 6.17
C THR A 53 6.85 -11.52 4.76
N VAL A 54 6.51 -12.80 4.63
CA VAL A 54 6.53 -13.55 3.36
C VAL A 54 5.11 -13.92 2.92
N PHE A 55 4.94 -14.25 1.65
CA PHE A 55 3.66 -14.72 1.13
C PHE A 55 3.24 -16.01 1.83
N SER A 56 1.96 -16.09 2.24
CA SER A 56 1.42 -17.19 3.07
C SER A 56 2.07 -17.37 4.44
N GLY A 57 2.89 -16.43 4.90
CA GLY A 57 3.47 -16.44 6.25
C GLY A 57 2.43 -16.21 7.35
N THR A 58 2.75 -16.66 8.58
CA THR A 58 1.89 -16.58 9.76
C THR A 58 2.53 -15.85 10.94
N ASP A 59 3.66 -15.16 10.68
CA ASP A 59 4.48 -14.43 11.65
C ASP A 59 3.82 -13.16 12.21
N LYS A 60 2.66 -12.77 11.68
CA LYS A 60 1.85 -11.63 12.13
C LYS A 60 2.64 -10.32 12.19
N LEU A 61 3.40 -10.02 11.13
CA LEU A 61 4.11 -8.75 11.01
C LEU A 61 3.22 -7.53 11.27
N GLN A 62 1.99 -7.55 10.72
CA GLN A 62 0.94 -6.55 10.94
C GLN A 62 1.44 -5.08 10.94
N SER A 63 2.15 -4.71 9.88
CA SER A 63 2.84 -3.42 9.79
C SER A 63 2.61 -2.73 8.44
N PHE A 64 2.64 -1.41 8.44
CA PHE A 64 2.78 -0.62 7.22
C PHE A 64 4.25 -0.63 6.78
N VAL A 65 4.52 -0.89 5.50
CA VAL A 65 5.87 -1.25 5.00
C VAL A 65 6.45 -0.23 4.03
N SER A 66 5.62 0.34 3.16
CA SER A 66 6.05 1.35 2.19
C SER A 66 4.91 2.30 1.87
N ILE A 67 5.22 3.56 1.58
CA ILE A 67 4.25 4.62 1.27
C ILE A 67 4.79 5.53 0.17
N GLY A 68 3.92 6.01 -0.72
CA GLY A 68 4.33 6.84 -1.85
C GLY A 68 3.19 7.41 -2.68
N ILE A 69 3.56 8.10 -3.75
CA ILE A 69 2.65 8.71 -4.72
C ILE A 69 2.66 7.91 -6.02
N VAL A 70 1.47 7.49 -6.44
CA VAL A 70 1.25 6.80 -7.71
C VAL A 70 1.56 7.75 -8.84
N GLN A 71 2.39 7.31 -9.77
CA GLN A 71 2.77 8.11 -10.93
C GLN A 71 1.66 8.13 -11.99
N THR A 72 1.73 9.14 -12.86
CA THR A 72 0.86 9.23 -14.04
C THR A 72 1.11 8.05 -14.97
N GLY A 73 0.08 7.68 -15.74
CA GLY A 73 0.14 6.54 -16.67
C GLY A 73 -1.00 5.55 -16.43
N ALA A 74 -1.20 4.65 -17.39
CA ALA A 74 -2.12 3.53 -17.23
C ALA A 74 -1.44 2.38 -16.47
N PRO A 75 -2.20 1.49 -15.81
CA PRO A 75 -1.66 0.20 -15.41
C PRO A 75 -1.04 -0.51 -16.61
N TYR A 76 0.07 -1.21 -16.40
CA TYR A 76 0.79 -1.94 -17.44
C TYR A 76 1.07 -3.37 -17.00
N GLU A 77 1.24 -4.26 -17.96
CA GLU A 77 1.62 -5.66 -17.73
C GLU A 77 3.14 -5.78 -17.57
N PHE A 78 3.57 -6.69 -16.71
CA PHE A 78 4.98 -7.01 -16.54
C PHE A 78 5.15 -8.52 -16.48
N ASP A 79 5.87 -9.10 -17.44
CA ASP A 79 6.17 -10.53 -17.43
C ASP A 79 7.20 -10.86 -16.34
N MET A 80 6.78 -11.58 -15.30
CA MET A 80 7.66 -12.05 -14.24
C MET A 80 8.32 -13.40 -14.57
N GLY A 81 8.07 -13.94 -15.77
CA GLY A 81 8.44 -15.28 -16.19
C GLY A 81 7.41 -16.33 -15.75
N ASN A 82 7.58 -17.56 -16.24
CA ASN A 82 6.74 -18.72 -15.90
C ASN A 82 5.23 -18.51 -16.14
N GLY A 83 4.87 -17.69 -17.14
CA GLY A 83 3.48 -17.41 -17.50
C GLY A 83 2.73 -16.49 -16.53
N PHE A 84 3.42 -15.87 -15.57
CA PHE A 84 2.81 -14.91 -14.65
C PHE A 84 3.05 -13.47 -15.12
N VAL A 85 1.99 -12.85 -15.66
CA VAL A 85 2.00 -11.48 -16.19
C VAL A 85 1.07 -10.58 -15.36
N PRO A 86 1.52 -10.08 -14.19
CA PRO A 86 0.74 -9.18 -13.36
C PRO A 86 0.65 -7.77 -13.92
N TRP A 87 -0.40 -7.07 -13.49
CA TRP A 87 -0.55 -5.63 -13.69
C TRP A 87 0.16 -4.82 -12.61
N ARG A 88 0.82 -3.74 -13.03
CA ARG A 88 1.57 -2.81 -12.18
C ARG A 88 1.20 -1.35 -12.46
N ARG A 89 1.49 -0.49 -11.49
CA ARG A 89 1.57 0.96 -11.67
C ARG A 89 2.85 1.46 -11.02
N ASP A 90 3.43 2.51 -11.60
CA ASP A 90 4.61 3.14 -11.03
C ASP A 90 4.26 3.98 -9.80
N VAL A 91 5.16 3.96 -8.82
CA VAL A 91 5.02 4.66 -7.56
C VAL A 91 6.34 5.31 -7.19
N ALA A 92 6.31 6.62 -6.92
CA ALA A 92 7.41 7.31 -6.26
C ALA A 92 7.26 7.11 -4.75
N TYR A 93 7.98 6.13 -4.21
CA TYR A 93 8.03 5.89 -2.78
C TYR A 93 8.87 6.95 -2.07
N THR A 94 8.42 7.36 -0.89
CA THR A 94 9.17 8.27 -0.02
C THR A 94 9.95 7.50 1.04
N GLY A 95 10.99 8.12 1.59
CA GLY A 95 11.71 7.59 2.73
C GLY A 95 10.79 7.48 3.94
N ALA A 96 10.65 6.28 4.48
CA ALA A 96 9.77 5.98 5.60
C ALA A 96 10.27 4.76 6.38
N HIS A 97 9.91 4.68 7.66
CA HIS A 97 10.10 3.52 8.50
C HIS A 97 8.85 2.63 8.51
N GLU A 98 9.06 1.32 8.64
CA GLU A 98 7.96 0.41 8.85
C GLU A 98 7.31 0.65 10.23
N ALA A 99 5.99 0.61 10.29
CA ALA A 99 5.24 0.96 11.50
C ALA A 99 4.18 -0.11 11.81
N PRO A 100 4.17 -0.69 13.03
CA PRO A 100 3.14 -1.63 13.43
C PRO A 100 1.77 -0.94 13.47
N ILE A 101 0.71 -1.64 13.07
CA ILE A 101 -0.65 -1.08 13.09
C ILE A 101 -1.21 -0.96 14.51
N ALA A 102 -0.73 -1.77 15.46
CA ALA A 102 -1.35 -1.91 16.79
C ALA A 102 -1.62 -0.57 17.51
N PRO A 103 -0.70 0.43 17.54
CA PRO A 103 -0.96 1.73 18.18
C PRO A 103 -1.96 2.62 17.44
N LEU A 104 -2.35 2.25 16.22
CA LEU A 104 -3.23 3.01 15.34
C LEU A 104 -4.66 2.45 15.28
N ILE A 105 -4.89 1.22 15.76
CA ILE A 105 -6.19 0.52 15.62
C ILE A 105 -7.36 1.36 16.13
N GLU A 106 -7.22 1.98 17.30
CA GLU A 106 -8.26 2.80 17.94
C GLU A 106 -8.40 4.22 17.33
N ARG A 107 -7.50 4.58 16.40
CA ARG A 107 -7.37 5.96 15.88
C ARG A 107 -7.73 6.07 14.40
N LEU A 108 -7.67 4.97 13.66
CA LEU A 108 -7.97 4.93 12.24
C LEU A 108 -9.48 4.89 12.03
N ALA A 109 -10.03 5.92 11.41
CA ALA A 109 -11.46 6.10 11.18
C ALA A 109 -12.06 4.97 10.34
N PHE A 110 -11.28 4.37 9.43
CA PHE A 110 -11.73 3.21 8.67
C PHE A 110 -11.95 1.94 9.50
N ILE A 111 -11.46 1.89 10.74
CA ILE A 111 -11.63 0.78 11.68
C ILE A 111 -12.85 1.08 12.56
N GLU A 112 -14.02 0.62 12.12
CA GLU A 112 -15.29 0.86 12.83
C GLU A 112 -15.41 0.06 14.14
N ASN A 113 -14.77 -1.11 14.20
CA ASN A 113 -14.76 -1.97 15.38
C ASN A 113 -13.33 -2.48 15.65
N PRO A 114 -12.64 -1.97 16.69
CA PRO A 114 -11.29 -2.39 17.07
C PRO A 114 -11.15 -3.90 17.31
N LYS A 115 -12.20 -4.60 17.75
CA LYS A 115 -12.15 -6.06 17.95
C LYS A 115 -12.12 -6.84 16.63
N LEU A 116 -12.57 -6.23 15.54
CA LEU A 116 -12.63 -6.82 14.20
C LEU A 116 -11.77 -6.01 13.19
N TRP A 117 -10.73 -5.34 13.67
CA TRP A 117 -9.91 -4.42 12.89
C TRP A 117 -9.33 -5.04 11.60
N GLY A 118 -9.07 -6.34 11.61
CA GLY A 118 -8.53 -7.08 10.47
C GLY A 118 -9.50 -7.24 9.29
N TYR A 119 -10.80 -6.97 9.47
CA TYR A 119 -11.84 -7.27 8.47
C TYR A 119 -11.60 -6.55 7.14
N LYS A 120 -11.33 -5.23 7.17
CA LYS A 120 -11.17 -4.43 5.94
C LYS A 120 -9.96 -4.85 5.12
N PHE A 121 -8.91 -5.39 5.75
CA PHE A 121 -7.71 -5.87 5.06
C PHE A 121 -7.97 -7.11 4.20
N ARG A 122 -9.07 -7.83 4.40
CA ARG A 122 -9.44 -9.01 3.59
C ARG A 122 -9.79 -8.65 2.14
N PHE A 123 -10.10 -7.39 1.85
CA PHE A 123 -10.38 -6.93 0.49
C PHE A 123 -9.13 -6.82 -0.40
N GLY A 124 -7.93 -6.92 0.18
CA GLY A 124 -6.66 -6.86 -0.55
C GLY A 124 -6.25 -5.45 -0.99
N MET A 125 -7.21 -4.57 -1.26
CA MET A 125 -6.97 -3.15 -1.51
C MET A 125 -8.25 -2.33 -1.29
N PHE A 126 -8.14 -1.19 -0.62
CA PHE A 126 -9.28 -0.32 -0.32
C PHE A 126 -8.82 1.13 -0.10
N ASP A 127 -9.74 2.07 -0.24
CA ASP A 127 -9.49 3.48 0.00
C ASP A 127 -9.82 3.91 1.43
N VAL A 128 -9.14 4.97 1.87
CA VAL A 128 -9.25 5.59 3.20
C VAL A 128 -9.29 7.11 3.10
N GLY A 129 -9.67 7.79 4.18
CA GLY A 129 -9.67 9.25 4.26
C GLY A 129 -8.27 9.85 4.35
N ASP A 130 -8.17 11.18 4.19
CA ASP A 130 -6.90 11.90 4.33
C ASP A 130 -6.34 11.83 5.76
N ASP A 131 -7.21 11.90 6.78
CA ASP A 131 -6.80 11.82 8.19
C ASP A 131 -6.15 10.47 8.51
N ASP A 132 -6.70 9.37 8.01
CA ASP A 132 -6.14 8.03 8.17
C ASP A 132 -4.77 7.92 7.50
N MET A 133 -4.65 8.40 6.26
CA MET A 133 -3.39 8.38 5.53
C MET A 133 -2.32 9.23 6.23
N LYS A 134 -2.71 10.39 6.79
CA LYS A 134 -1.82 11.26 7.56
C LYS A 134 -1.35 10.60 8.85
N LEU A 135 -2.24 9.94 9.59
CA LEU A 135 -1.88 9.19 10.80
C LEU A 135 -0.89 8.06 10.49
N ILE A 136 -1.12 7.32 9.41
CA ILE A 136 -0.22 6.26 8.96
C ILE A 136 1.14 6.84 8.56
N ALA A 137 1.16 7.89 7.74
CA ALA A 137 2.40 8.54 7.30
C ALA A 137 3.23 9.08 8.48
N GLN A 138 2.57 9.67 9.48
CA GLN A 138 3.22 10.13 10.72
C GLN A 138 3.81 8.96 11.52
N ALA A 139 3.07 7.86 11.68
CA ALA A 139 3.56 6.67 12.38
C ALA A 139 4.78 6.04 11.66
N MET A 140 4.77 6.07 10.33
CA MET A 140 5.89 5.64 9.49
C MET A 140 7.05 6.65 9.46
N LYS A 141 6.92 7.83 10.09
CA LYS A 141 7.88 8.95 9.99
C LYS A 141 8.23 9.30 8.54
N ALA A 142 7.24 9.22 7.64
CA ALA A 142 7.39 9.59 6.25
C ALA A 142 7.44 11.11 6.06
N ASP A 143 8.11 11.58 5.01
CA ASP A 143 8.08 13.01 4.66
C ASP A 143 6.71 13.40 4.10
N LEU A 144 5.90 14.06 4.93
CA LEU A 144 4.55 14.50 4.57
C LEU A 144 4.53 15.45 3.36
N LYS A 145 5.60 16.24 3.14
CA LYS A 145 5.67 17.14 1.98
C LYS A 145 5.73 16.36 0.68
N THR A 146 6.51 15.27 0.64
CA THR A 146 6.59 14.38 -0.54
C THR A 146 5.28 13.66 -0.82
N LEU A 147 4.42 13.54 0.20
CA LEU A 147 3.09 12.96 0.09
C LEU A 147 2.01 14.03 -0.14
N ALA A 148 2.33 15.32 -0.12
CA ALA A 148 1.34 16.41 -0.14
C ALA A 148 0.28 16.31 0.98
N LEU A 149 0.69 15.99 2.22
CA LEU A 149 -0.14 15.83 3.45
C LEU A 149 0.16 16.86 4.55
#